data_AF-A0A7G8Z843-F1
#
_entry.id   AF-A0A7G8Z843-F1
#
_cell.length_a   1.000
_cell.length_b   1.000
_cell.length_c   1.000
_cell.angle_alpha   90.00
_cell.angle_beta   90.00
_cell.angle_gamma   90.00
#
_symmetry.space_group_name_H-M   'P 1'
#
loop_
_entity.id
_entity.type
_entity.pdbx_description
1 polymer ?
#
loop_
_entity_poly.entity_id
_entity_poly.type
_entity_poly.pdbx_seq_one_letter_code
_entity_poly.pdbx_strand_id
1 'polypeptide(L)'
;HKIEEDNNYGKFVIEPLERGYGTTLGNSLRRILLSSLPGAAITDVQIDGVLHEFSTIPGVLEDVTLIILNLKKVALSMESEDSQALEINVTGPMEVTAGDIQSNSDVEVLNPEQYICTVADGAELHVRMNANKGRGYVSANANKALADDMPIGVLPID
;
A
#
# COMPACT_ATOMS: atom_id res chain seq x y z
N HIS A 1 14.26 -21.38 -19.78
CA HIS A 1 14.29 -20.29 -20.77
C HIS A 1 13.37 -19.16 -20.31
N LYS A 2 13.84 -17.91 -20.35
CA LYS A 2 13.00 -16.71 -20.11
C LYS A 2 12.26 -16.41 -21.40
N ILE A 3 10.93 -16.40 -21.35
CA ILE A 3 10.09 -16.30 -22.57
C ILE A 3 9.65 -14.87 -22.81
N GLU A 4 9.37 -14.12 -21.74
CA GLU A 4 8.83 -12.78 -21.80
C GLU A 4 9.16 -12.04 -20.50
N GLU A 5 9.57 -10.80 -20.62
CA GLU A 5 9.76 -9.87 -19.51
C GLU A 5 9.30 -8.48 -19.94
N ASP A 6 8.46 -7.89 -19.11
CA ASP A 6 8.19 -6.47 -19.05
C ASP A 6 8.51 -5.99 -17.62
N ASN A 7 8.48 -4.68 -17.37
CA ASN A 7 8.91 -4.09 -16.08
C ASN A 7 8.24 -4.73 -14.85
N ASN A 8 6.98 -5.17 -14.97
CA ASN A 8 6.19 -5.72 -13.86
C ASN A 8 5.75 -7.19 -14.07
N TYR A 9 6.19 -7.86 -15.13
CA TYR A 9 5.77 -9.24 -15.45
C TYR A 9 6.90 -10.07 -16.04
N GLY A 10 7.10 -11.28 -15.49
CA GLY A 10 8.09 -12.22 -16.00
C GLY A 10 7.50 -13.63 -16.19
N LYS A 11 7.72 -14.21 -17.37
CA LYS A 11 7.30 -15.58 -17.70
C LYS A 11 8.49 -16.51 -17.87
N PHE A 12 8.51 -17.55 -17.04
CA PHE A 12 9.59 -18.55 -17.00
C PHE A 12 9.05 -19.93 -17.39
N VAL A 13 9.81 -20.64 -18.23
CA VAL A 13 9.55 -22.06 -18.53
C VAL A 13 10.74 -22.90 -18.08
N ILE A 14 10.42 -23.93 -17.28
CA ILE A 14 11.34 -24.90 -16.70
C ILE A 14 10.96 -26.27 -17.24
N GLU A 15 11.81 -26.82 -18.09
CA GLU A 15 11.67 -28.14 -18.70
C GLU A 15 13.05 -28.68 -19.13
N PRO A 16 13.21 -30.01 -19.27
CA PRO A 16 12.26 -31.06 -18.89
C PRO A 16 12.28 -31.34 -17.39
N LEU A 17 11.16 -31.83 -16.86
CA LEU A 17 11.02 -32.26 -15.47
C LEU A 17 10.40 -33.66 -15.41
N GLU A 18 10.79 -34.46 -14.42
CA GLU A 18 10.11 -35.73 -14.15
C GLU A 18 8.65 -35.51 -13.76
N ARG A 19 7.81 -36.53 -14.01
CA ARG A 19 6.39 -36.48 -13.69
C ARG A 19 6.19 -36.16 -12.21
N GLY A 20 5.46 -35.08 -11.93
CA GLY A 20 5.15 -34.60 -10.59
C GLY A 20 6.07 -33.49 -10.06
N TYR A 21 7.29 -33.34 -10.59
CA TYR A 21 8.23 -32.32 -10.12
C TYR A 21 7.74 -30.90 -10.44
N GLY A 22 7.08 -30.71 -11.59
CA GLY A 22 6.48 -29.43 -11.96
C GLY A 22 5.47 -28.93 -10.91
N THR A 23 4.62 -29.80 -10.38
CA THR A 23 3.64 -29.44 -9.34
C THR A 23 4.33 -29.09 -8.02
N THR A 24 5.31 -29.90 -7.61
CA THR A 24 6.06 -29.67 -6.36
C THR A 24 6.82 -28.34 -6.40
N LEU A 25 7.55 -28.09 -7.49
CA LEU A 25 8.27 -26.83 -7.69
C LEU A 25 7.32 -25.64 -7.83
N GLY A 26 6.29 -25.75 -8.68
CA GLY A 26 5.34 -24.67 -8.94
C GLY A 26 4.58 -24.24 -7.67
N ASN A 27 4.09 -25.19 -6.87
CA ASN A 27 3.40 -24.87 -5.62
C ASN A 27 4.36 -24.24 -4.59
N SER A 28 5.58 -24.76 -4.48
CA SER A 28 6.59 -24.21 -3.56
C SER A 28 6.98 -22.79 -3.94
N LEU A 29 7.27 -22.53 -5.23
CA LEU A 29 7.59 -21.19 -5.73
C LEU A 29 6.41 -20.22 -5.56
N ARG A 30 5.18 -20.64 -5.90
CA ARG A 30 3.98 -19.83 -5.70
C ARG A 30 3.82 -19.40 -4.24
N ARG A 31 4.03 -20.33 -3.29
CA ARG A 31 3.94 -20.01 -1.85
C ARG A 31 5.00 -18.99 -1.45
N ILE A 32 6.27 -19.25 -1.80
CA ILE A 32 7.39 -18.37 -1.43
C ILE A 32 7.18 -16.96 -1.98
N LEU A 33 6.80 -16.82 -3.26
CA LEU A 33 6.59 -15.54 -3.91
C LEU A 33 5.43 -14.74 -3.29
N LEU A 34 4.36 -15.42 -2.83
CA LEU A 34 3.19 -14.74 -2.26
C LEU A 34 3.30 -14.44 -0.76
N SER A 35 4.11 -15.17 0.01
CA SER A 35 4.09 -15.06 1.47
C SER A 35 5.41 -14.68 2.14
N SER A 36 6.53 -14.72 1.42
CA SER A 36 7.86 -14.68 2.07
C SER A 36 8.80 -13.63 1.52
N LEU A 37 8.42 -12.93 0.46
CA LEU A 37 9.18 -11.79 -0.04
C LEU A 37 9.07 -10.61 0.93
N PRO A 38 10.19 -9.96 1.27
CA PRO A 38 10.15 -8.69 1.98
C PRO A 38 9.51 -7.62 1.09
N GLY A 39 8.69 -6.77 1.69
CA GLY A 39 8.07 -5.63 1.03
C GLY A 39 7.74 -4.55 2.04
N ALA A 40 7.26 -3.42 1.55
CA ALA A 40 6.79 -2.30 2.36
C ALA A 40 5.36 -1.93 1.95
N ALA A 41 4.55 -1.56 2.94
CA ALA A 41 3.16 -1.15 2.72
C ALA A 41 2.72 -0.16 3.81
N ILE A 42 1.69 0.62 3.50
CA ILE A 42 1.01 1.48 4.46
C ILE A 42 0.21 0.59 5.42
N THR A 43 0.41 0.74 6.73
CA THR A 43 -0.23 -0.11 7.75
C THR A 43 -1.41 0.56 8.46
N ASP A 44 -1.41 1.88 8.47
CA ASP A 44 -2.45 2.68 9.11
C ASP A 44 -2.51 4.08 8.50
N VAL A 45 -3.70 4.67 8.58
CA VAL A 45 -3.99 5.99 8.04
C VAL A 45 -4.79 6.79 9.06
N GLN A 46 -4.51 8.09 9.16
CA GLN A 46 -5.27 9.05 9.94
C GLN A 46 -5.61 10.23 9.02
N ILE A 47 -6.90 10.50 8.88
CA ILE A 47 -7.40 11.59 8.05
C ILE A 47 -8.04 12.64 8.96
N ASP A 48 -7.69 13.91 8.77
CA ASP A 48 -8.22 14.97 9.61
C ASP A 48 -9.76 15.04 9.53
N GLY A 49 -10.42 15.09 10.69
CA GLY A 49 -11.88 15.12 10.80
C GLY A 49 -12.58 13.75 10.60
N VAL A 50 -11.83 12.68 10.34
CA VAL A 50 -12.37 11.32 10.18
C VAL A 50 -12.17 10.51 11.45
N LEU A 51 -13.24 9.89 11.95
CA LEU A 51 -13.22 9.04 13.14
C LEU A 51 -13.26 7.54 12.82
N HIS A 52 -13.77 7.18 11.64
CA HIS A 52 -13.96 5.80 11.20
C HIS A 52 -13.98 5.71 9.67
N GLU A 53 -13.74 4.52 9.14
CA GLU A 53 -13.57 4.20 7.72
C GLU A 53 -14.83 4.39 6.86
N PHE A 54 -16.02 4.47 7.48
CA PHE A 54 -17.31 4.61 6.79
C PHE A 54 -17.81 6.06 6.66
N SER A 55 -16.92 7.04 6.76
CA SER A 55 -17.29 8.47 6.63
C SER A 55 -16.97 9.03 5.24
N THR A 56 -17.50 10.23 4.99
CA THR A 56 -17.15 11.06 3.84
C THR A 56 -16.33 12.26 4.30
N ILE A 57 -15.56 12.86 3.40
CA ILE A 57 -14.77 14.07 3.66
C ILE A 57 -15.39 15.20 2.84
N PRO A 58 -15.86 16.29 3.46
CA PRO A 58 -16.40 17.43 2.72
C PRO A 58 -15.42 17.97 1.70
N GLY A 59 -15.85 18.09 0.43
CA GLY A 59 -15.00 18.62 -0.64
C GLY A 59 -14.05 17.61 -1.27
N VAL A 60 -14.12 16.33 -0.91
CA VAL A 60 -13.43 15.23 -1.59
C VAL A 60 -14.47 14.36 -2.30
N LEU A 61 -14.16 13.92 -3.53
CA LEU A 61 -15.08 13.13 -4.35
C LEU A 61 -15.28 11.70 -3.80
N GLU A 62 -14.20 11.07 -3.38
CA GLU A 62 -14.15 9.72 -2.83
C GLU A 62 -14.56 9.70 -1.35
N ASP A 63 -15.20 8.60 -0.92
CA ASP A 63 -15.36 8.32 0.50
C ASP A 63 -14.06 7.75 1.12
N VAL A 64 -14.00 7.69 2.46
CA VAL A 64 -12.81 7.20 3.17
C VAL A 64 -12.47 5.76 2.82
N THR A 65 -13.47 4.92 2.56
CA THR A 65 -13.26 3.52 2.19
C THR A 65 -12.55 3.42 0.83
N LEU A 66 -12.96 4.22 -0.15
CA LEU A 66 -12.36 4.25 -1.47
C LEU A 66 -10.94 4.83 -1.44
N ILE A 67 -10.70 5.86 -0.62
CA ILE A 67 -9.36 6.39 -0.36
C ILE A 67 -8.45 5.28 0.22
N ILE A 68 -8.91 4.56 1.24
CA ILE A 68 -8.17 3.42 1.83
C ILE A 68 -7.88 2.35 0.76
N LEU A 69 -8.85 1.99 -0.07
CA LEU A 69 -8.67 1.01 -1.14
C LEU A 69 -7.66 1.46 -2.19
N ASN A 70 -7.55 2.76 -2.45
CA ASN A 70 -6.57 3.31 -3.36
C ASN A 70 -5.17 3.38 -2.72
N LEU A 71 -5.07 3.75 -1.44
CA LEU A 71 -3.82 3.72 -0.69
C LEU A 71 -3.21 2.31 -0.62
N LYS A 72 -4.02 1.25 -0.50
CA LYS A 72 -3.54 -0.15 -0.55
C LYS A 72 -2.90 -0.56 -1.88
N LYS A 73 -3.14 0.19 -2.96
CA LYS A 73 -2.53 -0.07 -4.27
C LYS A 73 -1.18 0.65 -4.41
N VAL A 74 -0.81 1.52 -3.48
CA VAL A 74 0.47 2.21 -3.49
C VAL A 74 1.58 1.20 -3.20
N ALA A 75 2.52 1.09 -4.13
CA ALA A 75 3.69 0.24 -4.02
C ALA A 75 4.85 1.06 -3.45
N LEU A 76 5.37 0.64 -2.30
CA LEU A 76 6.47 1.30 -1.62
C LEU A 76 7.72 0.41 -1.63
N SER A 77 8.87 1.05 -1.80
CA SER A 77 10.18 0.49 -1.41
C SER A 77 10.69 1.26 -0.21
N MET A 78 11.26 0.55 0.76
CA MET A 78 11.81 1.16 1.97
C MET A 78 13.20 0.62 2.27
N GLU A 79 14.13 1.49 2.64
CA GLU A 79 15.46 1.07 3.10
C GLU A 79 15.51 0.86 4.62
N SER A 80 14.81 1.70 5.38
CA SER A 80 14.72 1.59 6.83
C SER A 80 13.95 0.35 7.28
N GLU A 81 14.31 -0.20 8.45
CA GLU A 81 13.54 -1.26 9.14
C GLU A 81 12.51 -0.67 10.13
N ASP A 82 12.64 0.61 10.47
CA ASP A 82 11.73 1.31 11.37
C ASP A 82 10.51 1.85 10.62
N SER A 83 9.39 2.00 11.32
CA SER A 83 8.16 2.64 10.80
C SER A 83 8.46 4.04 10.27
N GLN A 84 7.99 4.35 9.06
CA GLN A 84 8.18 5.64 8.40
C GLN A 84 6.85 6.38 8.28
N ALA A 85 6.84 7.64 8.70
CA ALA A 85 5.69 8.51 8.56
C ALA A 85 5.65 9.10 7.14
N LEU A 86 4.47 9.07 6.52
CA LEU A 86 4.17 9.72 5.25
C LEU A 86 2.98 10.66 5.41
N GLU A 87 2.91 11.68 4.56
CA GLU A 87 1.88 12.72 4.63
C GLU A 87 1.36 13.10 3.24
N ILE A 88 0.05 13.28 3.10
CA ILE A 88 -0.55 14.03 1.99
C ILE A 88 -1.18 15.26 2.59
N ASN A 89 -0.77 16.44 2.13
CA ASN A 89 -1.30 17.72 2.59
C ASN A 89 -1.50 18.64 1.40
N VAL A 90 -2.75 18.79 0.98
CA VAL A 90 -3.10 19.42 -0.29
C VAL A 90 -4.34 20.30 -0.18
N THR A 91 -4.38 21.34 -1.02
CA THR A 91 -5.53 22.22 -1.23
C THR A 91 -5.98 22.12 -2.67
N GLY A 92 -7.26 21.83 -2.89
CA GLY A 92 -7.83 21.68 -4.23
C GLY A 92 -8.02 23.01 -4.98
N PRO A 93 -8.38 22.96 -6.27
CA PRO A 93 -8.83 21.77 -6.99
C PRO A 93 -7.66 20.94 -7.54
N MET A 94 -7.61 19.65 -7.20
CA MET A 94 -6.59 18.75 -7.75
C MET A 94 -7.00 17.28 -7.72
N GLU A 95 -6.46 16.50 -8.65
CA GLU A 95 -6.42 15.04 -8.54
C GLU A 95 -5.16 14.66 -7.75
N VAL A 96 -5.36 13.95 -6.64
CA VAL A 96 -4.30 13.48 -5.75
C VAL A 96 -3.87 12.09 -6.18
N THR A 97 -2.57 11.93 -6.34
CA THR A 97 -1.91 10.68 -6.75
C THR A 97 -0.91 10.24 -5.68
N ALA A 98 -0.38 9.03 -5.80
CA ALA A 98 0.66 8.55 -4.89
C ALA A 98 1.96 9.37 -5.00
N GLY A 99 2.18 10.07 -6.11
CA GLY A 99 3.29 11.01 -6.28
C GLY A 99 3.19 12.26 -5.40
N ASP A 100 2.01 12.56 -4.85
CA ASP A 100 1.79 13.67 -3.92
C ASP A 100 2.08 13.29 -2.45
N ILE A 101 2.44 12.03 -2.19
CA ILE A 101 2.85 11.55 -0.86
C ILE A 101 4.21 12.14 -0.52
N GLN A 102 4.26 12.86 0.60
CA GLN A 102 5.48 13.38 1.20
C GLN A 102 6.08 12.32 2.12
N SER A 103 7.34 11.98 1.89
CA SER A 103 8.11 11.03 2.68
C SER A 103 9.55 11.50 2.85
N ASN A 104 10.32 10.82 3.70
CA ASN A 104 11.76 11.03 3.78
C ASN A 104 12.50 10.23 2.69
N SER A 105 13.83 10.32 2.68
CA SER A 105 14.69 9.61 1.73
C SER A 105 14.66 8.08 1.84
N ASP A 106 14.11 7.56 2.93
CA ASP A 106 14.12 6.12 3.21
C ASP A 106 12.95 5.39 2.56
N VAL A 107 11.99 6.13 1.97
CA VAL A 107 10.78 5.61 1.33
C VAL A 107 10.69 6.12 -0.10
N GLU A 108 10.51 5.19 -1.04
CA GLU A 108 10.29 5.47 -2.46
C GLU A 108 8.92 4.94 -2.91
N VAL A 109 8.14 5.80 -3.56
CA VAL A 109 6.87 5.43 -4.20
C VAL A 109 7.15 4.91 -5.60
N LEU A 110 6.84 3.64 -5.85
CA LEU A 110 7.18 2.95 -7.10
C LEU A 110 6.15 3.15 -8.23
N ASN A 111 4.92 3.56 -7.88
CA ASN A 111 3.83 3.83 -8.81
C ASN A 111 3.21 5.21 -8.54
N PRO A 112 3.94 6.31 -8.78
CA PRO A 112 3.49 7.67 -8.45
C PRO A 112 2.18 8.08 -9.13
N GLU A 113 1.83 7.45 -10.25
CA GLU A 113 0.59 7.68 -10.99
C GLU A 113 -0.66 7.07 -10.34
N GLN A 114 -0.51 6.27 -9.27
CA GLN A 114 -1.63 5.64 -8.60
C GLN A 114 -2.59 6.69 -8.04
N TYR A 115 -3.79 6.77 -8.63
CA TYR A 115 -4.84 7.67 -8.19
C TYR A 115 -5.27 7.37 -6.75
N ILE A 116 -5.43 8.43 -5.94
CA ILE A 116 -5.91 8.35 -4.56
C ILE A 116 -7.32 8.91 -4.43
N CYS A 117 -7.50 10.20 -4.78
CA CYS A 117 -8.79 10.89 -4.72
C CYS A 117 -8.76 12.21 -5.49
N THR A 118 -9.90 12.88 -5.61
CA THR A 118 -10.04 14.23 -6.18
C THR A 118 -10.55 15.20 -5.13
N VAL A 119 -9.83 16.30 -4.94
CA VAL A 119 -10.16 17.38 -3.99
C VAL A 119 -10.73 18.56 -4.78
N ALA A 120 -11.89 19.06 -4.35
CA ALA A 120 -12.60 20.17 -4.97
C ALA A 120 -11.93 21.53 -4.66
N ASP A 121 -12.31 22.56 -5.42
CA ASP A 121 -11.80 23.93 -5.24
C ASP A 121 -12.06 24.46 -3.83
N GLY A 122 -11.00 24.94 -3.17
CA GLY A 122 -11.05 25.47 -1.80
C GLY A 122 -11.22 24.43 -0.69
N ALA A 123 -11.22 23.13 -1.01
CA ALA A 123 -11.20 22.06 -0.01
C ALA A 123 -9.75 21.66 0.33
N GLU A 124 -9.53 21.23 1.56
CA GLU A 124 -8.24 20.76 2.05
C GLU A 124 -8.34 19.28 2.41
N LEU A 125 -7.31 18.52 2.06
CA LEU A 125 -7.16 17.13 2.47
C LEU A 125 -5.82 16.96 3.16
N HIS A 126 -5.88 16.50 4.40
CA HIS A 126 -4.71 16.16 5.18
C HIS A 126 -4.80 14.71 5.69
N VAL A 127 -3.84 13.91 5.27
CA VAL A 127 -3.73 12.48 5.55
C VAL A 127 -2.34 12.19 6.09
N ARG A 128 -2.27 11.64 7.29
CA ARG A 128 -1.05 11.06 7.87
C ARG A 128 -1.12 9.55 7.77
N MET A 129 -0.02 8.91 7.45
CA MET A 129 0.05 7.46 7.34
C MET A 129 1.39 6.93 7.82
N ASN A 130 1.43 5.67 8.22
CA ASN A 130 2.67 4.98 8.54
C ASN A 130 2.89 3.83 7.56
N ALA A 131 4.13 3.69 7.11
CA ALA A 131 4.58 2.57 6.29
C ALA A 131 5.58 1.71 7.06
N ASN A 132 5.42 0.39 6.94
CA ASN A 132 6.25 -0.60 7.61
C ASN A 132 6.75 -1.65 6.62
N LYS A 133 7.94 -2.19 6.90
CA LYS A 133 8.42 -3.41 6.26
C LYS A 133 7.72 -4.64 6.82
N GLY A 134 7.46 -5.59 5.95
CA GLY A 134 6.81 -6.84 6.31
C GLY A 134 7.05 -7.95 5.28
N ARG A 135 6.33 -9.05 5.46
CA ARG A 135 6.34 -10.19 4.54
C ARG A 135 4.93 -10.70 4.35
N GLY A 136 4.57 -10.99 3.10
CA GLY A 136 3.26 -11.53 2.76
C GLY A 136 2.15 -10.55 3.10
N TYR A 137 1.06 -11.06 3.67
CA TYR A 137 -0.16 -10.31 3.97
C TYR A 137 -0.39 -10.24 5.48
N VAL A 138 -0.72 -9.06 5.99
CA VAL A 138 -1.08 -8.82 7.39
C VAL A 138 -2.43 -8.11 7.41
N SER A 139 -3.41 -8.66 8.12
CA SER A 139 -4.73 -8.03 8.20
C SER A 139 -4.73 -6.75 9.05
N ALA A 140 -5.64 -5.82 8.80
CA ALA A 140 -5.89 -4.65 9.63
C ALA A 140 -6.03 -4.97 11.14
N ASN A 141 -6.70 -6.07 11.51
CA ASN A 141 -6.82 -6.49 12.92
C ASN A 141 -5.47 -6.87 13.54
N ALA A 142 -4.57 -7.47 12.75
CA ALA A 142 -3.23 -7.81 13.20
C ALA A 142 -2.36 -6.55 13.32
N ASN A 143 -2.44 -5.63 12.35
CA ASN A 143 -1.77 -4.32 12.45
C ASN A 143 -2.26 -3.54 13.69
N LYS A 144 -3.57 -3.59 13.98
CA LYS A 144 -4.14 -3.02 15.20
C LYS A 144 -3.57 -3.64 16.48
N ALA A 145 -3.33 -4.94 16.50
CA ALA A 145 -2.78 -5.63 17.66
C ALA A 145 -1.27 -5.37 17.85
N LEU A 146 -0.56 -4.94 16.81
CA LEU A 146 0.87 -4.61 16.86
C LEU A 146 1.12 -3.18 17.34
N ALA A 147 0.14 -2.29 17.18
CA ALA A 147 0.20 -0.92 17.70
C ALA A 147 -0.47 -0.85 19.08
N ASP A 148 0.33 -0.65 20.12
CA ASP A 148 -0.17 -0.41 21.47
C ASP A 148 -1.00 0.88 21.50
N ASP A 149 -2.26 0.76 21.93
CA ASP A 149 -3.16 1.88 22.26
C ASP A 149 -3.36 2.90 21.12
N MET A 150 -3.73 2.39 19.94
CA MET A 150 -3.98 3.20 18.74
C MET A 150 -5.06 4.27 19.00
N PRO A 151 -4.74 5.57 18.85
CA PRO A 151 -5.68 6.66 19.13
C PRO A 151 -6.94 6.60 18.26
N ILE A 152 -8.02 7.23 18.75
CA ILE A 152 -9.25 7.41 17.96
C ILE A 152 -8.94 8.19 16.69
N GLY A 153 -9.49 7.73 15.55
CA GLY A 153 -9.28 8.33 14.23
C GLY A 153 -8.09 7.77 13.46
N VAL A 154 -7.27 6.90 14.08
CA VAL A 154 -6.29 6.08 13.35
C VAL A 154 -6.96 4.81 12.86
N LEU A 155 -6.89 4.59 11.55
CA LEU A 155 -7.55 3.49 10.85
C LEU A 155 -6.48 2.48 10.42
N PRO A 156 -6.40 1.30 11.05
CA PRO A 156 -5.51 0.24 10.59
C PRO A 156 -6.02 -0.31 9.25
N ILE A 157 -5.09 -0.56 8.34
CA ILE A 157 -5.38 -1.15 7.03
C ILE A 157 -4.51 -2.41 6.86
N ASP A 158 -4.97 -3.33 6.01
CA ASP A 158 -4.21 -4.52 5.59
C ASP A 158 -3.22 -4.23 4.46
#